data_AF-A0A1Q5CVB1-F1
#
_entry.id   AF-A0A1Q5CVB1-F1
#
_cell.length_a   1.000
_cell.length_b   1.000
_cell.length_c   1.000
_cell.angle_alpha   90.00
_cell.angle_beta   90.00
_cell.angle_gamma   90.00
#
_symmetry.space_group_name_H-M   'P 1'
#
loop_
_entity.id
_entity.type
_entity.pdbx_description
1 polymer ?
#
loop_
_entity_poly.entity_id
_entity_poly.type
_entity_poly.pdbx_seq_one_letter_code
_entity_poly.pdbx_strand_id
1 'polypeptide(L)'
;MANLPNQLYRLPLPAGTLVDTTADGSWHEPLLWYADEPARPGDWARLRAVGRPLGLLPVLIDTGRRDEGPQDWDLRPADTSYPGDHDAEEVLIESWEAYADDELEEAAEWPGPAPVPAASTPETPDELAAEIADMITGTARLALVPARRSADIPAAIGWSGPLNHENDVARLCAVLRSWEDRFEIRVVELGFDTLKVSVGRPPTTEAEARALAAEHFAFCPDNIQEAPPNGLDVYAEKHLLGQETWSFWWD
;
A
#
# COMPACT_ATOMS: atom_id res chain seq x y z
N MET A 1 15.96 -1.27 -15.52
CA MET A 1 16.02 -2.63 -14.92
C MET A 1 15.59 -3.66 -15.95
N ALA A 2 16.15 -4.87 -15.94
CA ALA A 2 15.61 -5.96 -16.76
C ALA A 2 14.30 -6.44 -16.13
N ASN A 3 13.15 -6.16 -16.77
CA ASN A 3 11.88 -6.74 -16.36
C ASN A 3 12.03 -8.26 -16.38
N LEU A 4 11.85 -8.89 -15.21
CA LEU A 4 11.60 -10.33 -15.21
C LEU A 4 10.36 -10.56 -16.07
N PRO A 5 10.37 -11.56 -16.97
CA PRO A 5 9.20 -11.85 -17.77
C PRO A 5 8.03 -12.15 -16.84
N ASN A 6 6.87 -11.54 -17.09
CA ASN A 6 5.67 -11.78 -16.31
C ASN A 6 5.34 -13.28 -16.23
N GLN A 7 5.25 -13.80 -14.99
CA GLN A 7 5.09 -15.23 -14.74
C GLN A 7 3.64 -15.65 -14.44
N LEU A 8 2.65 -14.75 -14.52
CA LEU A 8 1.24 -15.05 -14.19
C LEU A 8 0.71 -16.25 -14.98
N TYR A 9 1.07 -16.36 -16.26
CA TYR A 9 0.67 -17.47 -17.14
C TYR A 9 1.24 -18.84 -16.73
N ARG A 10 2.20 -18.91 -15.81
CA ARG A 10 2.88 -20.16 -15.43
C ARG A 10 2.27 -20.84 -14.21
N LEU A 11 1.36 -20.17 -13.51
CA LEU A 11 0.66 -20.74 -12.37
C LEU A 11 -0.68 -21.34 -12.80
N PRO A 12 -1.06 -22.53 -12.30
CA PRO A 12 -2.43 -23.01 -12.38
C PRO A 12 -3.29 -22.22 -11.39
N LEU A 13 -3.63 -20.99 -11.77
CA LEU A 13 -4.45 -20.10 -10.96
C LEU A 13 -5.91 -20.57 -10.94
N PRO A 14 -6.66 -20.31 -9.84
CA PRO A 14 -8.11 -20.47 -9.83
C PRO A 14 -8.81 -19.63 -10.89
N ALA A 15 -10.13 -19.80 -11.01
CA ALA A 15 -10.96 -18.93 -11.84
C ALA A 15 -10.72 -17.45 -11.50
N GLY A 16 -10.47 -16.66 -12.53
CA GLY A 16 -10.08 -15.26 -12.41
C GLY A 16 -9.67 -14.69 -13.77
N THR A 17 -9.51 -13.38 -13.79
CA THR A 17 -9.20 -12.60 -14.96
C THR A 17 -7.76 -12.13 -14.93
N LEU A 18 -7.07 -12.22 -16.07
CA LEU A 18 -5.78 -11.54 -16.26
C LEU A 18 -6.09 -10.12 -16.73
N VAL A 19 -5.83 -9.14 -15.88
CA VAL A 19 -6.16 -7.74 -16.15
C VAL A 19 -5.00 -7.10 -16.90
N ASP A 20 -5.26 -6.66 -18.13
CA ASP A 20 -4.34 -5.90 -18.97
C ASP A 20 -4.93 -4.55 -19.43
N THR A 21 -6.14 -4.19 -18.98
CA THR A 21 -6.77 -2.90 -19.28
C THR A 21 -6.11 -1.77 -18.49
N THR A 22 -5.84 -0.65 -19.17
CA THR A 22 -5.30 0.60 -18.64
C THR A 22 -6.14 1.78 -19.12
N ALA A 23 -5.89 2.98 -18.58
CA ALA A 23 -6.53 4.22 -19.02
C ALA A 23 -6.32 4.52 -20.53
N ASP A 24 -5.21 4.03 -21.10
CA ASP A 24 -4.82 4.25 -22.50
C ASP A 24 -5.13 3.04 -23.42
N GLY A 25 -5.81 2.01 -22.91
CA GLY A 25 -6.18 0.81 -23.65
C GLY A 25 -5.53 -0.45 -23.10
N SER A 26 -5.18 -1.40 -23.97
CA SER A 26 -4.61 -2.69 -23.55
C SER A 26 -3.10 -2.60 -23.36
N TRP A 27 -2.60 -3.08 -22.23
CA TRP A 27 -1.19 -3.26 -21.94
C TRP A 27 -0.64 -4.50 -22.65
N HIS A 28 0.66 -4.51 -22.90
CA HIS A 28 1.32 -5.57 -23.66
C HIS A 28 1.48 -6.89 -22.87
N GLU A 29 1.23 -6.86 -21.56
CA GLU A 29 1.20 -8.02 -20.66
C GLU A 29 0.25 -7.76 -19.48
N PRO A 30 -0.25 -8.79 -18.76
CA PRO A 30 -1.20 -8.58 -17.67
C PRO A 30 -0.55 -7.91 -16.47
N LEU A 31 -1.18 -6.87 -15.93
CA LEU A 31 -0.72 -6.18 -14.73
C LEU A 31 -0.95 -7.03 -13.48
N LEU A 32 -2.02 -7.83 -13.46
CA LEU A 32 -2.34 -8.73 -12.36
C LEU A 32 -3.26 -9.87 -12.82
N TRP A 33 -3.28 -10.96 -12.04
CA TRP A 33 -4.43 -11.86 -12.01
C TRP A 33 -5.37 -11.40 -10.90
N TYR A 34 -6.68 -11.44 -11.15
CA TYR A 34 -7.74 -11.04 -10.24
C TYR A 34 -8.78 -12.16 -10.13
N ALA A 35 -9.05 -12.65 -8.92
CA ALA A 35 -9.95 -13.78 -8.69
C ALA A 35 -11.42 -13.44 -8.96
N ASP A 36 -12.16 -14.41 -9.50
CA ASP A 36 -13.61 -14.26 -9.72
C ASP A 36 -14.39 -14.36 -8.39
N GLU A 37 -13.91 -15.18 -7.46
CA GLU A 37 -14.58 -15.50 -6.20
C GLU A 37 -13.95 -14.74 -5.02
N PRO A 38 -14.73 -14.46 -3.95
CA PRO A 38 -14.20 -13.94 -2.70
C PRO A 38 -13.11 -14.81 -2.10
N ALA A 39 -12.14 -14.16 -1.46
CA ALA A 39 -11.03 -14.80 -0.77
C ALA A 39 -11.54 -15.62 0.44
N ARG A 40 -10.84 -16.70 0.77
CA ARG A 40 -11.08 -17.48 1.99
C ARG A 40 -9.85 -17.41 2.90
N PRO A 41 -10.01 -17.60 4.22
CA PRO A 41 -8.88 -17.71 5.13
C PRO A 41 -7.86 -18.75 4.65
N GLY A 42 -6.58 -18.39 4.67
CA GLY A 42 -5.43 -19.15 4.21
C GLY A 42 -5.10 -18.99 2.72
N ASP A 43 -5.97 -18.40 1.90
CA ASP A 43 -5.69 -18.26 0.47
C ASP A 43 -4.54 -17.26 0.19
N TRP A 44 -4.45 -16.17 0.95
CA TRP A 44 -3.35 -15.20 0.81
C TRP A 44 -1.99 -15.86 1.07
N ALA A 45 -1.87 -16.59 2.20
CA ALA A 45 -0.66 -17.34 2.55
C ALA A 45 -0.28 -18.38 1.48
N ARG A 46 -1.28 -19.09 0.96
CA ARG A 46 -1.08 -20.08 -0.12
C ARG A 46 -0.55 -19.42 -1.39
N LEU A 47 -1.13 -18.30 -1.82
CA LEU A 47 -0.67 -17.56 -2.99
C LEU A 47 0.73 -16.95 -2.78
N ARG A 48 1.02 -16.45 -1.58
CA ARG A 48 2.36 -15.97 -1.21
C ARG A 48 3.41 -17.05 -1.39
N ALA A 49 3.14 -18.27 -0.90
CA ALA A 49 4.07 -19.39 -0.98
C ALA A 49 4.36 -19.83 -2.43
N VAL A 50 3.33 -19.90 -3.29
CA VAL A 50 3.50 -20.34 -4.69
C VAL A 50 4.00 -19.23 -5.61
N GLY A 51 3.64 -17.97 -5.33
CA GLY A 51 3.98 -16.81 -6.15
C GLY A 51 5.38 -16.27 -5.90
N ARG A 52 5.85 -16.28 -4.65
CA ARG A 52 7.14 -15.67 -4.27
C ARG A 52 8.34 -16.15 -5.10
N PRO A 53 8.52 -17.46 -5.40
CA PRO A 53 9.63 -17.92 -6.25
C PRO A 53 9.58 -17.40 -7.69
N LEU A 54 8.41 -16.94 -8.14
CA LEU A 54 8.15 -16.44 -9.48
C LEU A 54 8.15 -14.91 -9.57
N GLY A 55 8.40 -14.20 -8.46
CA GLY A 55 8.28 -12.74 -8.40
C GLY A 55 6.83 -12.26 -8.49
N LEU A 56 5.93 -13.00 -7.86
CA LEU A 56 4.51 -12.69 -7.78
C LEU A 56 4.09 -12.55 -6.31
N LEU A 57 3.39 -11.47 -5.97
CA LEU A 57 2.92 -11.20 -4.61
C LEU A 57 1.40 -11.10 -4.56
N PRO A 58 0.75 -11.74 -3.57
CA PRO A 58 -0.69 -11.61 -3.38
C PRO A 58 -1.04 -10.26 -2.74
N VAL A 59 -2.21 -9.77 -3.09
CA VAL A 59 -2.87 -8.62 -2.46
C VAL A 59 -4.37 -8.87 -2.48
N LEU A 60 -5.11 -8.43 -1.47
CA LEU A 60 -6.56 -8.40 -1.50
C LEU A 60 -7.03 -7.17 -2.28
N ILE A 61 -8.15 -7.32 -2.96
CA ILE A 61 -8.80 -6.25 -3.70
C ILE A 61 -10.15 -6.02 -3.05
N ASP A 62 -10.33 -4.81 -2.52
CA ASP A 62 -11.61 -4.31 -2.02
C ASP A 62 -12.31 -3.55 -3.15
N THR A 63 -13.40 -4.11 -3.69
CA THR A 63 -14.23 -3.44 -4.70
C THR A 63 -15.16 -2.39 -4.10
N GLY A 64 -15.18 -2.27 -2.77
CA GLY A 64 -15.93 -1.26 -2.03
C GLY A 64 -17.42 -1.25 -2.38
N ARG A 65 -18.04 -0.07 -2.29
CA ARG A 65 -19.46 0.13 -2.66
C ARG A 65 -19.69 0.24 -4.17
N ARG A 66 -18.63 0.49 -4.94
CA ARG A 66 -18.72 0.68 -6.40
C ARG A 66 -18.86 -0.67 -7.13
N ASP A 67 -18.48 -1.77 -6.48
CA ASP A 67 -18.38 -3.11 -7.09
C ASP A 67 -17.49 -3.09 -8.36
N GLU A 68 -16.55 -2.15 -8.39
CA GLU A 68 -15.60 -1.93 -9.48
C GLU A 68 -14.29 -2.63 -9.14
N GLY A 69 -13.87 -3.53 -10.02
CA GLY A 69 -12.60 -4.23 -9.90
C GLY A 69 -11.46 -3.47 -10.59
N PRO A 70 -10.22 -3.97 -10.50
CA PRO A 70 -9.04 -3.33 -11.07
C PRO A 70 -9.11 -3.13 -12.59
N GLN A 71 -9.98 -3.87 -13.28
CA GLN A 71 -10.27 -3.64 -14.70
C GLN A 71 -10.94 -2.29 -14.99
N ASP A 72 -11.55 -1.66 -13.99
CA ASP A 72 -12.33 -0.41 -14.08
C ASP A 72 -11.60 0.77 -13.40
N TRP A 73 -10.38 0.57 -12.87
CA TRP A 73 -9.66 1.58 -12.08
C TRP A 73 -8.77 2.51 -12.91
N ASP A 74 -8.86 2.50 -14.24
CA ASP A 74 -8.02 3.32 -15.13
C ASP A 74 -6.53 3.27 -14.77
N LEU A 75 -5.99 2.06 -14.63
CA LEU A 75 -4.58 1.82 -14.29
C LEU A 75 -3.63 2.54 -15.26
N ARG A 76 -2.51 3.07 -14.77
CA ARG A 76 -1.55 3.91 -15.55
C ARG A 76 -0.09 3.45 -15.41
N PRO A 77 0.24 2.21 -15.80
CA PRO A 77 1.62 1.71 -15.72
C PRO A 77 2.62 2.48 -16.61
N ALA A 78 2.14 3.19 -17.64
CA ALA A 78 2.98 4.02 -18.51
C ALA A 78 3.45 5.33 -17.85
N ASP A 79 2.65 5.87 -16.93
CA ASP A 79 2.93 7.11 -16.20
C ASP A 79 3.67 6.85 -14.88
N THR A 80 3.89 5.58 -14.54
CA THR A 80 4.53 5.16 -13.29
C THR A 80 6.03 4.96 -13.51
N SER A 81 6.85 5.72 -12.80
CA SER A 81 8.30 5.55 -12.85
C SER A 81 8.76 4.38 -11.97
N TYR A 82 10.07 4.17 -11.81
CA TYR A 82 10.58 3.10 -10.95
C TYR A 82 10.70 3.60 -9.50
N PRO A 83 10.09 2.93 -8.49
CA PRO A 83 10.13 3.40 -7.10
C PRO A 83 11.53 3.54 -6.47
N GLY A 84 12.57 2.96 -7.09
CA GLY A 84 13.95 3.10 -6.59
C GLY A 84 14.70 4.30 -7.14
N ASP A 85 14.07 5.07 -8.02
CA ASP A 85 14.63 6.32 -8.56
C ASP A 85 14.25 7.53 -7.69
N HIS A 86 13.44 7.33 -6.64
CA HIS A 86 12.98 8.37 -5.72
C HIS A 86 13.54 8.17 -4.31
N ASP A 87 13.85 9.27 -3.62
CA ASP A 87 14.16 9.27 -2.20
C ASP A 87 12.89 9.45 -1.36
N ALA A 88 12.70 8.59 -0.37
CA ALA A 88 11.47 8.59 0.44
C ALA A 88 11.34 9.85 1.31
N GLU A 89 12.44 10.37 1.84
CA GLU A 89 12.42 11.56 2.69
C GLU A 89 12.19 12.81 1.85
N GLU A 90 12.81 12.92 0.66
CA GLU A 90 12.53 14.01 -0.27
C GLU A 90 11.05 14.06 -0.67
N VAL A 91 10.44 12.91 -1.00
CA VAL A 91 9.00 12.83 -1.31
C VAL A 91 8.15 13.32 -0.13
N LEU A 92 8.45 12.88 1.09
CA LEU A 92 7.70 13.30 2.29
C LEU A 92 7.88 14.80 2.59
N ILE A 93 9.07 15.36 2.40
CA ILE A 93 9.34 16.80 2.57
C ILE A 93 8.51 17.60 1.57
N GLU A 94 8.55 17.24 0.29
CA GLU A 94 7.80 17.94 -0.76
C GLU A 94 6.29 17.91 -0.49
N SER A 95 5.75 16.77 -0.07
CA SER A 95 4.34 16.66 0.31
C SER A 95 4.01 17.41 1.60
N TRP A 96 4.89 17.39 2.60
CA TRP A 96 4.70 18.18 3.83
C TRP A 96 4.62 19.67 3.52
N GLU A 97 5.56 20.20 2.73
CA GLU A 97 5.58 21.61 2.32
C GLU A 97 4.34 21.99 1.49
N ALA A 98 3.75 21.05 0.75
CA ALA A 98 2.55 21.29 -0.03
C ALA A 98 1.26 21.39 0.81
N TYR A 99 1.18 20.71 1.96
CA TYR A 99 -0.07 20.61 2.74
C TYR A 99 -0.01 21.27 4.12
N ALA A 100 1.15 21.27 4.80
CA ALA A 100 1.22 21.59 6.22
C ALA A 100 0.71 23.00 6.56
N ASP A 101 1.08 24.00 5.74
CA ASP A 101 0.70 25.41 5.97
C ASP A 101 -0.81 25.66 5.86
N ASP A 102 -1.50 24.92 5.00
CA ASP A 102 -2.93 25.10 4.75
C ASP A 102 -3.79 24.24 5.69
N GLU A 103 -3.26 23.10 6.16
CA GLU A 103 -4.07 22.02 6.73
C GLU A 103 -3.79 21.74 8.21
N LEU A 104 -2.66 22.23 8.76
CA LEU A 104 -2.34 22.11 10.18
C LEU A 104 -2.58 23.44 10.90
N GLU A 105 -3.20 23.37 12.09
CA GLU A 105 -3.44 24.57 12.91
C GLU A 105 -2.15 25.32 13.29
N GLU A 106 -1.05 24.58 13.49
CA GLU A 106 0.28 25.10 13.72
C GLU A 106 1.28 24.34 12.84
N ALA A 107 1.44 24.79 11.59
CA ALA A 107 2.43 24.27 10.68
C ALA A 107 3.85 24.49 11.24
N ALA A 108 4.56 23.39 11.48
CA ALA A 108 5.96 23.40 11.87
C ALA A 108 6.83 22.99 10.67
N GLU A 109 8.13 23.29 10.75
CA GLU A 109 9.12 22.69 9.84
C GLU A 109 9.02 21.15 9.90
N TRP A 110 9.31 20.50 8.77
CA TRP A 110 9.31 19.03 8.67
C TRP A 110 10.12 18.41 9.82
N PRO A 111 9.52 17.53 10.65
CA PRO A 111 10.18 17.01 11.85
C PRO A 111 11.26 15.95 11.58
N GLY A 112 11.45 15.55 10.32
CA GLY A 112 12.32 14.44 9.94
C GLY A 112 11.62 13.07 10.01
N PRO A 113 12.27 12.02 9.50
CA PRO A 113 11.71 10.67 9.52
C PRO A 113 11.59 10.15 10.95
N ALA A 114 10.48 9.49 11.22
CA ALA A 114 10.20 8.75 12.43
C ALA A 114 11.30 7.71 12.70
N PRO A 115 11.73 7.60 13.97
CA PRO A 115 12.73 6.61 14.36
C PRO A 115 12.18 5.20 14.18
N VAL A 116 13.08 4.25 13.92
CA VAL A 116 12.74 2.83 13.85
C VAL A 116 12.45 2.32 15.27
N PRO A 117 11.24 1.81 15.57
CA PRO A 117 10.91 1.30 16.89
C PRO A 117 11.85 0.16 17.29
N ALA A 118 12.14 0.02 18.59
CA ALA A 118 13.00 -1.06 19.06
C ALA A 118 12.28 -2.42 19.07
N ALA A 119 10.97 -2.41 19.33
CA ALA A 119 10.15 -3.61 19.41
C ALA A 119 9.91 -4.24 18.02
N SER A 120 9.73 -5.55 17.99
CA SER A 120 9.23 -6.29 16.83
C SER A 120 8.22 -7.33 17.31
N THR A 121 7.28 -7.69 16.46
CA THR A 121 6.46 -8.88 16.70
C THR A 121 7.32 -10.15 16.58
N PRO A 122 6.92 -11.28 17.21
CA PRO A 122 7.66 -12.54 17.12
C PRO A 122 7.45 -13.26 15.77
N GLU A 123 6.39 -12.91 15.05
CA GLU A 123 6.06 -13.47 13.74
C GLU A 123 6.93 -12.86 12.65
N THR A 124 7.10 -13.59 11.54
CA THR A 124 7.69 -12.97 10.36
C THR A 124 6.69 -11.98 9.75
N PRO A 125 7.16 -10.92 9.05
CA PRO A 125 6.25 -9.95 8.46
C PRO A 125 5.26 -10.54 7.44
N ASP A 126 5.64 -11.65 6.79
CA ASP A 126 4.77 -12.36 5.85
C ASP A 126 3.71 -13.22 6.55
N GLU A 127 3.98 -13.72 7.76
CA GLU A 127 3.02 -14.45 8.59
C GLU A 127 1.96 -13.47 9.14
N LEU A 128 2.39 -12.36 9.74
CA LEU A 128 1.48 -11.32 10.23
C LEU A 128 0.59 -10.77 9.11
N ALA A 129 1.16 -10.51 7.93
CA ALA A 129 0.39 -10.07 6.76
C ALA A 129 -0.69 -11.10 6.34
N ALA A 130 -0.38 -12.38 6.43
CA ALA A 130 -1.35 -13.44 6.15
C ALA A 130 -2.45 -13.51 7.21
N GLU A 131 -2.12 -13.35 8.50
CA GLU A 131 -3.12 -13.32 9.58
C GLU A 131 -4.06 -12.12 9.42
N ILE A 132 -3.52 -10.94 9.12
CA ILE A 132 -4.32 -9.73 8.84
C ILE A 132 -5.18 -9.93 7.60
N ALA A 133 -4.63 -10.50 6.52
CA ALA A 133 -5.41 -10.83 5.33
C ALA A 133 -6.59 -11.75 5.66
N ASP A 134 -6.38 -12.80 6.47
CA ASP A 134 -7.43 -13.74 6.92
C ASP A 134 -8.53 -13.06 7.73
N MET A 135 -8.19 -12.02 8.51
CA MET A 135 -9.18 -11.23 9.25
C MET A 135 -10.05 -10.34 8.34
N ILE A 136 -9.55 -9.94 7.18
CA ILE A 136 -10.22 -8.98 6.28
C ILE A 136 -10.70 -9.60 4.95
N THR A 137 -10.51 -10.91 4.72
CA THR A 137 -10.87 -11.56 3.43
C THR A 137 -12.32 -11.35 3.00
N GLY A 138 -13.26 -11.20 3.95
CA GLY A 138 -14.65 -10.78 3.75
C GLY A 138 -15.24 -10.96 2.35
N THR A 139 -15.60 -9.85 1.71
CA THR A 139 -16.01 -9.77 0.30
C THR A 139 -14.85 -9.45 -0.65
N ALA A 140 -13.66 -9.22 -0.11
CA ALA A 140 -12.47 -8.94 -0.89
C ALA A 140 -12.10 -10.16 -1.75
N ARG A 141 -11.48 -9.89 -2.91
CA ARG A 141 -11.01 -10.94 -3.82
C ARG A 141 -9.51 -10.90 -3.89
N LEU A 142 -8.88 -12.03 -4.19
CA LEU A 142 -7.42 -12.08 -4.31
C LEU A 142 -6.97 -11.58 -5.66
N ALA A 143 -5.87 -10.85 -5.64
CA ALA A 143 -5.05 -10.58 -6.80
C ALA A 143 -3.65 -11.14 -6.61
N LEU A 144 -2.97 -11.38 -7.73
CA LEU A 144 -1.57 -11.76 -7.78
C LEU A 144 -0.84 -10.82 -8.74
N VAL A 145 0.17 -10.11 -8.23
CA VAL A 145 0.82 -8.99 -8.91
C VAL A 145 2.30 -9.31 -9.19
N PRO A 146 2.83 -9.03 -10.40
CA PRO A 146 4.25 -9.12 -10.72
C PRO A 146 5.10 -8.08 -9.97
N ALA A 147 5.36 -8.35 -8.70
CA ALA A 147 6.20 -7.52 -7.83
C ALA A 147 7.22 -8.38 -7.09
N ARG A 148 8.42 -7.82 -6.84
CA ARG A 148 9.46 -8.49 -6.04
C ARG A 148 9.45 -8.08 -4.57
N ARG A 149 8.77 -6.99 -4.28
CA ARG A 149 8.74 -6.28 -3.01
C ARG A 149 7.30 -5.85 -2.73
N SER A 150 6.82 -5.96 -1.49
CA SER A 150 5.40 -5.71 -1.19
C SER A 150 5.04 -4.24 -1.42
N ALA A 151 5.95 -3.34 -1.07
CA ALA A 151 5.82 -1.90 -1.28
C ALA A 151 5.69 -1.49 -2.76
N ASP A 152 6.11 -2.35 -3.70
CA ASP A 152 6.09 -2.05 -5.14
C ASP A 152 4.77 -2.44 -5.81
N ILE A 153 3.86 -3.10 -5.10
CA ILE A 153 2.60 -3.60 -5.67
C ILE A 153 1.80 -2.48 -6.36
N PRO A 154 1.60 -1.28 -5.75
CA PRO A 154 0.85 -0.21 -6.41
C PRO A 154 1.52 0.26 -7.70
N ALA A 155 2.84 0.47 -7.69
CA ALA A 155 3.58 0.89 -8.88
C ALA A 155 3.62 -0.19 -9.97
N ALA A 156 3.67 -1.48 -9.61
CA ALA A 156 3.71 -2.58 -10.56
C ALA A 156 2.45 -2.65 -11.44
N ILE A 157 1.30 -2.18 -10.93
CA ILE A 157 0.04 -2.14 -11.67
C ILE A 157 -0.31 -0.73 -12.16
N GLY A 158 0.50 0.29 -11.83
CA GLY A 158 0.17 1.69 -12.10
C GLY A 158 -1.11 2.14 -11.42
N TRP A 159 -1.27 1.80 -10.13
CA TRP A 159 -2.44 2.16 -9.34
C TRP A 159 -2.62 3.69 -9.27
N SER A 160 -3.85 4.14 -9.48
CA SER A 160 -4.23 5.55 -9.66
C SER A 160 -5.06 6.12 -8.51
N GLY A 161 -5.21 5.39 -7.38
CA GLY A 161 -5.99 5.86 -6.23
C GLY A 161 -5.62 7.28 -5.76
N PRO A 162 -4.33 7.59 -5.54
CA PRO A 162 -3.89 8.91 -5.06
C PRO A 162 -3.88 10.04 -6.10
N LEU A 163 -4.56 9.90 -7.26
CA LEU A 163 -4.36 10.75 -8.44
C LEU A 163 -4.57 12.26 -8.18
N ASN A 164 -5.41 12.64 -7.21
CA ASN A 164 -5.62 14.04 -6.84
C ASN A 164 -4.44 14.66 -6.08
N HIS A 165 -3.54 13.82 -5.54
CA HIS A 165 -2.37 14.22 -4.76
C HIS A 165 -1.05 13.90 -5.48
N GLU A 166 -0.95 12.74 -6.12
CA GLU A 166 0.26 12.26 -6.78
C GLU A 166 -0.09 11.51 -8.07
N ASN A 167 0.52 11.92 -9.18
CA ASN A 167 0.29 11.33 -10.50
C ASN A 167 1.29 10.19 -10.80
N ASP A 168 2.43 10.14 -10.12
CA ASP A 168 3.41 9.06 -10.19
C ASP A 168 3.44 8.26 -8.89
N VAL A 169 2.61 7.21 -8.81
CA VAL A 169 2.47 6.36 -7.62
C VAL A 169 3.78 5.70 -7.17
N ALA A 170 4.81 5.67 -8.03
CA ALA A 170 6.14 5.18 -7.67
C ALA A 170 6.79 6.00 -6.55
N ARG A 171 6.47 7.30 -6.44
CA ARG A 171 6.95 8.20 -5.37
C ARG A 171 6.41 7.76 -4.01
N LEU A 172 5.11 7.47 -3.93
CA LEU A 172 4.52 6.88 -2.73
C LEU A 172 5.08 5.48 -2.44
N CYS A 173 5.34 4.68 -3.48
CA CYS A 173 5.99 3.38 -3.29
C CYS A 173 7.41 3.52 -2.70
N ALA A 174 8.17 4.58 -3.00
CA ALA A 174 9.45 4.85 -2.33
C ALA A 174 9.27 5.02 -0.80
N VAL A 175 8.23 5.74 -0.37
CA VAL A 175 7.87 5.85 1.05
C VAL A 175 7.48 4.48 1.62
N LEU A 176 6.63 3.71 0.92
CA LEU A 176 6.28 2.34 1.32
C LEU A 176 7.51 1.43 1.45
N ARG A 177 8.54 1.58 0.60
CA ARG A 177 9.80 0.83 0.72
C ARG A 177 10.54 1.19 2.00
N SER A 178 10.63 2.48 2.30
CA SER A 178 11.22 2.97 3.55
C SER A 178 10.48 2.40 4.75
N TRP A 179 9.14 2.35 4.71
CA TRP A 179 8.36 1.72 5.77
C TRP A 179 8.47 0.20 5.80
N GLU A 180 8.63 -0.47 4.67
CA GLU A 180 8.82 -1.92 4.63
C GLU A 180 10.16 -2.30 5.27
N ASP A 181 11.18 -1.46 5.12
CA ASP A 181 12.49 -1.66 5.74
C ASP A 181 12.51 -1.25 7.23
N ARG A 182 11.78 -0.19 7.63
CA ARG A 182 11.75 0.35 9.01
C ARG A 182 10.72 -0.32 9.92
N PHE A 183 9.50 -0.49 9.42
CA PHE A 183 8.33 -0.94 10.18
C PHE A 183 7.84 -2.34 9.75
N GLU A 184 8.54 -2.96 8.81
CA GLU A 184 8.24 -4.29 8.28
C GLU A 184 6.85 -4.41 7.66
N ILE A 185 6.38 -3.34 7.03
CA ILE A 185 5.03 -3.35 6.45
C ILE A 185 4.88 -4.35 5.30
N ARG A 186 3.64 -4.80 5.05
CA ARG A 186 3.26 -5.44 3.78
C ARG A 186 1.97 -4.82 3.29
N VAL A 187 1.90 -4.52 2.00
CA VAL A 187 0.64 -4.15 1.35
C VAL A 187 -0.24 -5.39 1.33
N VAL A 188 -1.37 -5.35 2.05
CA VAL A 188 -2.29 -6.48 2.21
C VAL A 188 -3.55 -6.33 1.39
N GLU A 189 -4.03 -5.10 1.19
CA GLU A 189 -5.27 -4.81 0.46
C GLU A 189 -5.15 -3.50 -0.31
N LEU A 190 -5.72 -3.47 -1.52
CA LEU A 190 -5.94 -2.26 -2.33
C LEU A 190 -7.42 -2.16 -2.68
N GLY A 191 -7.97 -0.95 -2.62
CA GLY A 191 -9.22 -0.60 -3.26
C GLY A 191 -8.99 0.38 -4.42
N PHE A 192 -10.08 0.98 -4.90
CA PHE A 192 -10.01 2.02 -5.93
C PHE A 192 -9.05 3.15 -5.51
N ASP A 193 -9.24 3.66 -4.29
CA ASP A 193 -8.55 4.80 -3.69
C ASP A 193 -8.10 4.50 -2.25
N THR A 194 -8.14 3.23 -1.82
CA THR A 194 -7.70 2.79 -0.49
C THR A 194 -6.50 1.87 -0.55
N LEU A 195 -5.67 1.94 0.49
CA LEU A 195 -4.52 1.05 0.68
C LEU A 195 -4.46 0.62 2.14
N LYS A 196 -4.27 -0.67 2.40
CA LYS A 196 -4.06 -1.19 3.75
C LYS A 196 -2.76 -1.97 3.84
N VAL A 197 -2.05 -1.80 4.94
CA VAL A 197 -0.79 -2.50 5.22
C VAL A 197 -0.82 -3.20 6.57
N SER A 198 -0.17 -4.35 6.67
CA SER A 198 0.26 -4.92 7.95
C SER A 198 1.50 -4.20 8.46
N VAL A 199 1.78 -4.27 9.76
CA VAL A 199 2.91 -3.57 10.41
C VAL A 199 3.58 -4.47 11.44
N GLY A 200 4.80 -4.95 11.16
CA GLY A 200 5.53 -5.85 12.06
C GLY A 200 6.24 -5.16 13.23
N ARG A 201 6.47 -3.85 13.12
CA ARG A 201 7.16 -3.05 14.16
C ARG A 201 6.42 -1.75 14.46
N PRO A 202 5.20 -1.81 15.04
CA PRO A 202 4.44 -0.60 15.33
C PRO A 202 5.14 0.29 16.36
N PRO A 203 4.90 1.61 16.36
CA PRO A 203 5.42 2.49 17.40
C PRO A 203 4.86 2.08 18.77
N THR A 204 5.70 2.11 19.80
CA THR A 204 5.36 1.66 21.16
C THR A 204 5.32 2.79 22.17
N THR A 205 5.72 3.98 21.76
CA THR A 205 5.67 5.21 22.57
C THR A 205 4.91 6.30 21.84
N GLU A 206 4.31 7.23 22.60
CA GLU A 206 3.61 8.39 22.05
C GLU A 206 4.53 9.24 21.16
N ALA A 207 5.80 9.38 21.54
CA ALA A 207 6.77 10.16 20.76
C ALA A 207 7.08 9.51 19.39
N GLU A 208 7.25 8.19 19.35
CA GLU A 208 7.40 7.45 18.09
C GLU A 208 6.15 7.58 17.22
N ALA A 209 4.97 7.43 17.82
CA ALA A 209 3.69 7.52 17.11
C ALA A 209 3.46 8.93 16.55
N ARG A 210 3.78 9.99 17.31
CA ARG A 210 3.66 11.38 16.85
C ARG A 210 4.61 11.69 15.70
N ALA A 211 5.85 11.19 15.74
CA ALA A 211 6.79 11.34 14.64
C ALA A 211 6.28 10.63 13.37
N LEU A 212 5.74 9.42 13.51
CA LEU A 212 5.18 8.68 12.38
C LEU A 212 3.89 9.32 11.83
N ALA A 213 3.09 9.97 12.67
CA ALA A 213 1.91 10.72 12.24
C ALA A 213 2.25 11.84 11.24
N ALA A 214 3.41 12.49 11.41
CA ALA A 214 3.87 13.49 10.45
C ALA A 214 4.18 12.88 9.06
N GLU A 215 4.78 11.69 9.02
CA GLU A 215 4.98 10.98 7.75
C GLU A 215 3.65 10.54 7.13
N HIS A 216 2.70 10.04 7.94
CA HIS A 216 1.38 9.66 7.44
C HIS A 216 0.61 10.84 6.86
N PHE A 217 0.71 12.02 7.49
CA PHE A 217 0.11 13.26 6.99
C PHE A 217 0.69 13.65 5.63
N ALA A 218 2.02 13.65 5.50
CA ALA A 218 2.66 13.96 4.21
C ALA A 218 2.33 12.92 3.13
N PHE A 219 2.17 11.64 3.51
CA PHE A 219 1.86 10.56 2.59
C PHE A 219 0.39 10.54 2.12
N CYS A 220 -0.53 10.87 3.03
CA CYS A 220 -1.98 10.78 2.82
C CYS A 220 -2.66 11.77 3.80
N PRO A 221 -2.81 13.05 3.41
CA PRO A 221 -3.36 14.08 4.29
C PRO A 221 -4.84 13.85 4.63
N ASP A 222 -5.62 13.35 3.68
CA ASP A 222 -7.07 13.10 3.80
C ASP A 222 -7.42 12.22 5.00
N ASN A 223 -6.56 11.24 5.29
CA ASN A 223 -6.67 10.34 6.43
C ASN A 223 -6.78 11.05 7.79
N ILE A 224 -6.23 12.26 7.90
CA ILE A 224 -6.16 13.03 9.15
C ILE A 224 -7.20 14.16 9.16
N GLN A 225 -7.52 14.69 7.99
CA GLN A 225 -8.48 15.78 7.81
C GLN A 225 -9.93 15.29 7.88
N GLU A 226 -10.21 14.16 7.24
CA GLU A 226 -11.57 13.65 7.07
C GLU A 226 -11.99 12.64 8.14
N ALA A 227 -11.05 12.17 8.97
CA ALA A 227 -11.30 11.20 10.03
C ALA A 227 -11.38 11.86 11.44
N PRO A 228 -12.58 12.21 11.94
CA PRO A 228 -12.72 12.78 13.28
C PRO A 228 -12.42 11.77 14.40
N PRO A 229 -11.75 12.18 15.49
CA PRO A 229 -11.30 13.54 15.80
C PRO A 229 -9.99 13.90 15.09
N ASN A 230 -9.94 15.11 14.51
CA ASN A 230 -8.87 15.58 13.65
C ASN A 230 -7.62 15.98 14.45
N GLY A 231 -6.44 15.84 13.83
CA GLY A 231 -5.16 16.33 14.34
C GLY A 231 -4.12 15.22 14.57
N LEU A 232 -2.85 15.56 14.36
CA LEU A 232 -1.70 14.63 14.41
C LEU A 232 -1.62 13.86 15.73
N ASP A 233 -1.90 14.51 16.86
CA ASP A 233 -1.80 13.88 18.18
C ASP A 233 -2.86 12.81 18.41
N VAL A 234 -4.11 13.10 18.02
CA VAL A 234 -5.20 12.13 18.13
C VAL A 234 -4.98 10.97 17.17
N TYR A 235 -4.52 11.28 15.95
CA TYR A 235 -4.20 10.25 14.96
C TYR A 235 -3.07 9.33 15.45
N ALA A 236 -2.00 9.89 16.01
CA ALA A 236 -0.89 9.15 16.61
C ALA A 236 -1.37 8.18 17.71
N GLU A 237 -2.17 8.67 18.65
CA GLU A 237 -2.67 7.87 19.77
C GLU A 237 -3.60 6.74 19.29
N LYS A 238 -4.52 7.03 18.37
CA LYS A 238 -5.61 6.11 18.02
C LYS A 238 -5.33 5.17 16.87
N HIS A 239 -4.50 5.59 15.92
CA HIS A 239 -4.31 4.89 14.65
C HIS A 239 -2.89 4.38 14.44
N LEU A 240 -1.91 4.81 15.25
CA LEU A 240 -0.52 4.39 15.11
C LEU A 240 0.02 3.64 16.33
N LEU A 241 -0.23 4.14 17.55
CA LEU A 241 0.33 3.57 18.77
C LEU A 241 -0.11 2.10 18.95
N GLY A 242 0.87 1.19 18.85
CA GLY A 242 0.67 -0.26 18.97
C GLY A 242 -0.20 -0.88 17.86
N GLN A 243 -0.48 -0.18 16.76
CA GLN A 243 -1.37 -0.67 15.71
C GLN A 243 -0.60 -1.51 14.67
N GLU A 244 -0.99 -2.77 14.51
CA GLU A 244 -0.41 -3.71 13.55
C GLU A 244 -0.97 -3.56 12.13
N THR A 245 -1.86 -2.59 11.91
CA THR A 245 -2.48 -2.30 10.61
C THR A 245 -2.60 -0.81 10.42
N TRP A 246 -2.20 -0.31 9.25
CA TRP A 246 -2.49 1.07 8.81
C TRP A 246 -3.38 1.03 7.58
N SER A 247 -4.29 2.00 7.48
CA SER A 247 -5.19 2.17 6.36
C SER A 247 -5.08 3.60 5.83
N PHE A 248 -5.14 3.75 4.53
CA PHE A 248 -5.02 5.00 3.79
C PHE A 248 -6.16 5.11 2.79
N TRP A 249 -6.67 6.31 2.62
CA TRP A 249 -7.71 6.65 1.66
C TRP A 249 -7.42 8.04 1.09
N TRP A 250 -7.58 8.20 -0.22
CA TRP A 250 -7.45 9.46 -0.93
C TRP A 250 -8.81 9.79 -1.61
N ASP A 251 -9.26 11.05 -1.58
CA ASP A 251 -10.43 11.51 -2.37
C ASP A 251 -10.04 11.93 -3.79
#